data_AF-A0A2G1YE19-F1
#
_entry.id   AF-A0A2G1YE19-F1
#
_cell.length_a   1.000
_cell.length_b   1.000
_cell.length_c   1.000
_cell.angle_alpha   90.00
_cell.angle_beta   90.00
_cell.angle_gamma   90.00
#
_symmetry.space_group_name_H-M   'P 1'
#
loop_
_entity.id
_entity.type
_entity.pdbx_description
1 polymer ?
#
loop_
_entity_poly.entity_id
_entity_poly.type
_entity_poly.pdbx_seq_one_letter_code
_entity_poly.pdbx_strand_id
1 'polypeptide(L)'
;MKIQTNVLLVLALILFSTYTFGQRGVRIAYVDMEYILENVEEYRDASEQLEAKVQKWKVEIEQKQSVVEQMKKDLMAEKVLLTDELISEREEEIQILEKEMFEYQQDRFGPQGDLVLQKRQLIQPIQDQVFNEVQKIGVNKKYDFIFDKSADVVMLYSQKRHDISDQILRGISRTRKVSAPRKKANRKSRLDDFEGDPVEKAPSDALLNRQEKAKQAEAARVKSVDERRAEQLKLREERKKAYEARRTKLLEEREARKNAKKNEGKKTDIEEDNVN
;
A
#
# COMPACT_ATOMS: atom_id res chain seq x y z
N MET A 1 -65.30 21.52 -45.15
CA MET A 1 -64.40 20.49 -44.56
C MET A 1 -62.91 20.71 -44.78
N LYS A 2 -62.44 21.31 -45.90
CA LYS A 2 -61.00 21.52 -46.19
C LYS A 2 -60.24 22.44 -45.21
N ILE A 3 -60.90 23.48 -44.67
CA ILE A 3 -60.25 24.43 -43.74
C ILE A 3 -59.99 23.76 -42.38
N GLN A 4 -60.92 22.95 -41.88
CA GLN A 4 -60.78 22.22 -40.61
C GLN A 4 -59.66 21.17 -40.67
N THR A 5 -59.48 20.50 -41.82
CA THR A 5 -58.39 19.54 -42.05
C THR A 5 -57.03 20.24 -42.15
N ASN A 6 -56.94 21.40 -42.79
CA ASN A 6 -55.69 22.17 -42.87
C ASN A 6 -55.25 22.72 -41.50
N VAL A 7 -56.19 23.20 -40.68
CA VAL A 7 -55.90 23.68 -39.31
C VAL A 7 -55.40 22.54 -38.42
N LEU A 8 -56.01 21.36 -38.53
CA LEU A 8 -55.58 20.18 -37.77
C LEU A 8 -54.18 19.69 -38.19
N LEU A 9 -53.83 19.83 -39.46
CA LEU A 9 -52.50 19.50 -40.00
C LEU A 9 -51.42 20.47 -39.50
N VAL A 10 -51.73 21.78 -39.44
CA VAL A 10 -50.81 22.79 -38.87
C VAL A 10 -50.62 22.61 -37.37
N LEU A 11 -51.69 22.30 -36.63
CA LEU A 11 -51.61 22.01 -35.19
C LEU A 11 -50.75 20.76 -34.93
N ALA A 12 -50.91 19.71 -35.72
CA ALA A 12 -50.09 18.50 -35.64
C ALA A 12 -48.61 18.78 -35.96
N LEU A 13 -48.31 19.65 -36.93
CA LEU A 13 -46.95 20.05 -37.27
C LEU A 13 -46.26 20.84 -36.13
N ILE A 14 -47.01 21.71 -35.45
CA ILE A 14 -46.52 22.47 -34.28
C ILE A 14 -46.33 21.56 -33.08
N LEU A 15 -47.20 20.57 -32.89
CA LEU A 15 -47.06 19.56 -31.82
C LEU A 15 -45.90 18.59 -32.09
N PHE A 16 -45.54 18.32 -33.35
CA PHE A 16 -44.38 17.50 -33.71
C PHE A 16 -43.05 18.25 -33.62
N SER A 17 -43.03 19.57 -33.81
CA SER A 17 -41.79 20.37 -33.76
C SER A 17 -41.26 20.60 -32.34
N THR A 18 -42.09 20.42 -31.30
CA THR A 18 -41.65 20.49 -29.90
C THR A 18 -40.90 19.24 -29.43
N TYR A 19 -41.04 18.10 -30.13
CA TYR A 19 -40.32 16.87 -29.81
C TYR A 19 -38.83 16.89 -30.20
N THR A 20 -38.38 17.82 -31.05
CA THR A 20 -36.99 17.84 -31.54
C THR A 20 -36.00 18.57 -30.62
N PHE A 21 -36.45 19.15 -29.50
CA PHE A 21 -35.59 19.87 -28.55
C PHE A 21 -35.11 19.05 -27.35
N GLY A 22 -35.55 17.80 -27.20
CA GLY A 22 -35.32 17.01 -25.99
C GLY A 22 -34.39 15.83 -26.20
N GLN A 23 -33.07 16.04 -26.10
CA GLN A 23 -32.07 15.10 -25.56
C GLN A 23 -30.66 15.65 -25.81
N ARG A 24 -30.22 16.62 -24.98
CA ARG A 24 -28.76 16.78 -24.79
C ARG A 24 -28.29 15.49 -24.12
N GLY A 25 -27.72 14.58 -24.90
CA GLY A 25 -27.11 13.37 -24.35
C GLY A 25 -26.04 13.75 -23.32
N VAL A 26 -25.98 12.98 -22.23
CA VAL A 26 -25.00 13.19 -21.15
C VAL A 26 -23.60 13.15 -21.73
N ARG A 27 -22.83 14.21 -21.51
CA ARG A 27 -21.45 14.32 -22.00
C ARG A 27 -20.50 13.82 -20.93
N ILE A 28 -20.00 12.62 -21.15
CA ILE A 28 -19.06 11.95 -20.26
C ILE A 28 -17.66 12.00 -20.87
N ALA A 29 -16.68 12.33 -20.03
CA ALA A 29 -15.26 12.19 -20.31
C ALA A 29 -14.58 11.39 -19.19
N TYR A 30 -13.36 10.93 -19.45
CA TYR A 30 -12.51 10.37 -18.41
C TYR A 30 -11.09 10.92 -18.50
N VAL A 31 -10.38 10.78 -17.39
CA VAL A 31 -9.02 11.24 -17.17
C VAL A 31 -8.23 10.13 -16.51
N ASP A 32 -6.97 10.01 -16.86
CA ASP A 32 -6.00 9.16 -16.17
C ASP A 32 -5.10 10.07 -15.32
N MET A 33 -5.44 10.21 -14.03
CA MET A 33 -4.74 11.13 -13.13
C MET A 33 -3.31 10.70 -12.87
N GLU A 34 -3.06 9.40 -12.77
CA GLU A 34 -1.72 8.83 -12.62
C GLU A 34 -0.84 9.22 -13.81
N TYR A 35 -1.33 8.99 -15.04
CA TYR A 35 -0.61 9.40 -16.25
C TYR A 35 -0.34 10.92 -16.29
N ILE A 36 -1.31 11.76 -15.91
CA ILE A 36 -1.09 13.22 -15.90
C ILE A 36 0.00 13.58 -14.90
N LEU A 37 -0.10 13.08 -13.66
CA LEU A 37 0.83 13.40 -12.58
C LEU A 37 2.25 12.94 -12.94
N GLU A 38 2.42 11.72 -13.44
CA GLU A 38 3.73 11.19 -13.86
C GLU A 38 4.42 12.05 -14.94
N ASN A 39 3.64 12.71 -15.80
CA ASN A 39 4.17 13.56 -16.86
C ASN A 39 4.38 15.03 -16.43
N VAL A 40 4.03 15.40 -15.20
CA VAL A 40 4.30 16.72 -14.62
C VAL A 40 5.68 16.68 -13.94
N GLU A 41 6.59 17.55 -14.37
CA GLU A 41 7.98 17.61 -13.87
C GLU A 41 8.04 17.79 -12.35
N GLU A 42 7.22 18.69 -11.81
CA GLU A 42 7.20 18.97 -10.37
C GLU A 42 6.69 17.80 -9.54
N TYR A 43 5.84 16.95 -10.11
CA TYR A 43 5.40 15.73 -9.45
C TYR A 43 6.53 14.70 -9.38
N ARG A 44 7.31 14.59 -10.47
CA ARG A 44 8.49 13.71 -10.50
C ARG A 44 9.53 14.17 -9.49
N ASP A 45 9.84 15.46 -9.45
CA ASP A 45 10.78 16.03 -8.48
C ASP A 45 10.31 15.82 -7.03
N ALA A 46 9.02 16.10 -6.75
CA ALA A 46 8.43 15.87 -5.45
C ALA A 46 8.46 14.39 -5.04
N SER A 47 8.20 13.49 -5.99
CA SER A 47 8.22 12.04 -5.76
C SER A 47 9.63 11.54 -5.48
N GLU A 48 10.62 12.01 -6.23
CA GLU A 48 12.04 11.68 -6.02
C GLU A 48 12.53 12.17 -4.65
N GLN A 49 12.17 13.40 -4.26
CA GLN A 49 12.48 13.93 -2.93
C GLN A 49 11.83 13.11 -1.81
N LEU A 50 10.57 12.69 -1.99
CA LEU A 50 9.87 11.87 -1.03
C LEU A 50 10.49 10.48 -0.92
N GLU A 51 10.83 9.86 -2.06
CA GLU A 51 11.49 8.57 -2.11
C GLU A 51 12.85 8.60 -1.42
N ALA A 52 13.67 9.63 -1.67
CA ALA A 52 14.96 9.80 -1.01
C ALA A 52 14.82 9.87 0.52
N LYS A 53 13.81 10.59 1.03
CA LYS A 53 13.51 10.65 2.47
C LYS A 53 13.03 9.32 3.02
N VAL A 54 12.15 8.62 2.30
CA VAL A 54 11.67 7.28 2.68
C VAL A 54 12.84 6.31 2.78
N GLN A 55 13.76 6.31 1.81
CA GLN A 55 14.94 5.45 1.86
C GLN A 55 15.83 5.79 3.06
N LYS A 56 16.05 7.08 3.33
CA LYS A 56 16.81 7.52 4.50
C LYS A 56 16.19 7.01 5.81
N TRP A 57 14.88 7.18 6.00
CA TRP A 57 14.19 6.70 7.20
C TRP A 57 14.21 5.18 7.33
N LYS A 58 14.10 4.45 6.20
CA LYS A 58 14.23 2.98 6.21
C LYS A 58 15.60 2.55 6.70
N VAL A 59 16.67 3.17 6.22
CA VAL A 59 18.04 2.89 6.66
C VAL A 59 18.20 3.21 8.15
N GLU A 60 17.66 4.33 8.63
CA GLU A 60 17.72 4.68 10.06
C GLU A 60 16.96 3.68 10.95
N ILE A 61 15.81 3.17 10.49
CA ILE A 61 15.07 2.10 11.19
C ILE A 61 15.87 0.80 11.19
N GLU A 62 16.44 0.41 10.06
CA GLU A 62 17.24 -0.82 9.94
C GLU A 62 18.47 -0.77 10.85
N GLN A 63 19.13 0.39 10.95
CA GLN A 63 20.24 0.60 11.89
C GLN A 63 19.80 0.45 13.34
N LYS A 64 18.70 1.11 13.75
CA LYS A 64 18.15 0.98 15.11
C LYS A 64 17.75 -0.46 15.43
N GLN A 65 17.13 -1.14 14.48
CA GLN A 65 16.73 -2.53 14.61
C GLN A 65 17.95 -3.44 14.79
N SER A 66 19.01 -3.23 13.99
CA SER A 66 20.25 -4.01 14.11
C SER A 66 20.94 -3.81 15.46
N VAL A 67 20.93 -2.58 16.00
CA VAL A 67 21.49 -2.29 17.33
C VAL A 67 20.71 -3.03 18.42
N VAL A 68 19.38 -2.93 18.40
CA VAL A 68 18.49 -3.66 19.33
C VAL A 68 18.71 -5.17 19.26
N GLU A 69 18.81 -5.72 18.05
CA GLU A 69 19.04 -7.16 17.87
C GLU A 69 20.42 -7.60 18.39
N GLN A 70 21.45 -6.77 18.20
CA GLN A 70 22.78 -7.03 18.73
C GLN A 70 22.79 -7.02 20.26
N MET A 71 22.22 -6.00 20.91
CA MET A 71 22.15 -5.94 22.38
C MET A 71 21.38 -7.12 22.98
N LYS A 72 20.33 -7.59 22.30
CA LYS A 72 19.61 -8.80 22.71
C LYS A 72 20.49 -10.05 22.62
N LYS A 73 21.26 -10.20 21.55
CA LYS A 73 22.19 -11.33 21.37
C LYS A 73 23.29 -11.29 22.44
N ASP A 74 23.85 -10.12 22.69
CA ASP A 74 24.90 -9.91 23.69
C ASP A 74 24.37 -10.22 25.09
N LEU A 75 23.17 -9.74 25.44
CA LEU A 75 22.51 -10.07 26.70
C LEU A 75 22.28 -11.57 26.83
N MET A 76 21.84 -12.27 25.78
CA MET A 76 21.65 -13.72 25.82
C MET A 76 22.95 -14.49 26.03
N ALA A 77 24.07 -14.03 25.44
CA ALA A 77 25.38 -14.64 25.57
C ALA A 77 25.99 -14.39 26.97
N GLU A 78 25.86 -13.17 27.48
CA GLU A 78 26.44 -12.75 28.76
C GLU A 78 25.55 -13.07 29.96
N LYS A 79 24.28 -13.46 29.77
CA LYS A 79 23.29 -13.69 30.84
C LYS A 79 23.78 -14.60 31.96
N VAL A 80 24.61 -15.59 31.64
CA VAL A 80 25.15 -16.57 32.61
C VAL A 80 26.25 -15.98 33.50
N LEU A 81 26.88 -14.88 33.06
CA LEU A 81 27.99 -14.21 33.73
C LEU A 81 27.55 -12.96 34.51
N LEU A 82 26.32 -12.49 34.32
CA LEU A 82 25.79 -11.27 34.90
C LEU A 82 24.97 -11.53 36.17
N THR A 83 24.89 -10.53 37.05
CA THR A 83 23.97 -10.53 38.20
C THR A 83 22.55 -10.19 37.75
N ASP A 84 21.54 -10.61 38.52
CA ASP A 84 20.13 -10.35 38.19
C ASP A 84 19.81 -8.85 38.04
N GLU A 85 20.47 -7.98 38.82
CA GLU A 85 20.32 -6.52 38.73
C GLU A 85 20.84 -5.97 37.39
N LEU A 86 22.03 -6.40 36.95
CA LEU A 86 22.60 -5.98 35.66
C LEU A 86 21.80 -6.51 34.48
N ILE A 87 21.21 -7.69 34.60
CA ILE A 87 20.30 -8.25 33.58
C ILE A 87 19.06 -7.37 33.47
N SER A 88 18.45 -6.98 34.59
CA SER A 88 17.27 -6.10 34.61
C SER A 88 17.57 -4.75 33.97
N GLU A 89 18.69 -4.12 34.30
CA GLU A 89 19.10 -2.81 33.74
C GLU A 89 19.27 -2.89 32.21
N ARG A 90 19.93 -3.94 31.70
CA ARG A 90 20.09 -4.12 30.25
C ARG A 90 18.78 -4.50 29.54
N GLU A 91 17.90 -5.28 30.18
CA GLU A 91 16.57 -5.58 29.65
C GLU A 91 15.71 -4.31 29.56
N GLU A 92 15.81 -3.40 30.53
CA GLU A 92 15.17 -2.08 30.50
C GLU A 92 15.72 -1.19 29.37
N GLU A 93 17.04 -1.13 29.21
CA GLU A 93 17.69 -0.37 28.12
C GLU A 93 17.23 -0.86 26.74
N ILE A 94 17.19 -2.18 26.54
CA ILE A 94 16.68 -2.78 25.31
C ILE A 94 15.21 -2.40 25.08
N GLN A 95 14.37 -2.44 26.12
CA GLN A 95 12.95 -2.07 26.00
C GLN A 95 12.77 -0.59 25.66
N ILE A 96 13.59 0.30 26.22
CA ILE A 96 13.58 1.73 25.88
C ILE A 96 13.91 1.91 24.39
N LEU A 97 14.98 1.27 23.91
CA LEU A 97 15.40 1.39 22.51
C LEU A 97 14.40 0.75 21.54
N GLU A 98 13.75 -0.34 21.93
CA GLU A 98 12.63 -0.92 21.17
C GLU A 98 11.45 0.04 21.05
N LYS A 99 11.09 0.68 22.16
CA LYS A 99 10.01 1.67 22.21
C LYS A 99 10.34 2.88 21.35
N GLU A 100 11.55 3.43 21.48
CA GLU A 100 12.02 4.55 20.66
C GLU A 100 12.03 4.20 19.16
N MET A 101 12.45 2.98 18.80
CA MET A 101 12.41 2.51 17.41
C MET A 101 10.96 2.43 16.90
N PHE A 102 10.04 1.90 17.71
CA PHE A 102 8.63 1.82 17.35
C PHE A 102 7.97 3.19 17.21
N GLU A 103 8.23 4.10 18.15
CA GLU A 103 7.78 5.49 18.10
C GLU A 103 8.34 6.19 16.85
N TYR A 104 9.63 6.04 16.57
CA TYR A 104 10.24 6.57 15.35
C TYR A 104 9.55 6.03 14.09
N GLN A 105 9.29 4.72 14.02
CA GLN A 105 8.59 4.11 12.89
C GLN A 105 7.16 4.68 12.74
N GLN A 106 6.44 4.84 13.85
CA GLN A 106 5.09 5.39 13.86
C GLN A 106 5.07 6.87 13.46
N ASP A 107 6.03 7.66 13.93
CA ASP A 107 6.16 9.08 13.60
C ASP A 107 6.49 9.29 12.12
N ARG A 108 7.27 8.40 11.50
CA ARG A 108 7.59 8.51 10.06
C ARG A 108 6.51 7.90 9.16
N PHE A 109 6.04 6.69 9.47
CA PHE A 109 5.21 5.86 8.59
C PHE A 109 3.77 5.63 9.08
N GLY A 110 3.42 6.14 10.25
CA GLY A 110 2.06 6.02 10.78
C GLY A 110 1.02 6.83 9.97
N PRO A 111 -0.28 6.67 10.28
CA PRO A 111 -1.37 7.34 9.54
C PRO A 111 -1.30 8.88 9.56
N GLN A 112 -0.71 9.45 10.61
CA GLN A 112 -0.42 10.88 10.73
C GLN A 112 1.09 11.17 10.72
N GLY A 113 1.89 10.21 10.26
CA GLY A 113 3.33 10.35 10.23
C GLY A 113 3.81 11.32 9.17
N ASP A 114 5.09 11.65 9.23
CA ASP A 114 5.75 12.60 8.35
C ASP A 114 5.62 12.24 6.88
N LEU A 115 5.63 10.95 6.54
CA LEU A 115 5.45 10.51 5.15
C LEU A 115 4.12 10.99 4.58
N VAL A 116 3.02 10.79 5.32
CA VAL A 116 1.68 11.19 4.88
C VAL A 116 1.57 12.70 4.82
N LEU A 117 2.11 13.40 5.83
CA LEU A 117 2.10 14.85 5.88
C LEU A 117 2.88 15.47 4.71
N GLN A 118 4.09 14.98 4.44
CA GLN A 118 4.93 15.48 3.35
C GLN A 118 4.35 15.11 1.98
N LYS A 119 3.80 13.89 1.83
CA LYS A 119 3.08 13.50 0.62
C LYS A 119 1.95 14.48 0.34
N ARG A 120 1.15 14.82 1.35
CA ARG A 120 0.09 15.82 1.23
C ARG A 120 0.66 17.19 0.87
N GLN A 121 1.66 17.70 1.57
CA GLN A 121 2.23 19.02 1.32
C GLN A 121 2.84 19.19 -0.08
N LEU A 122 3.52 18.15 -0.58
CA LEU A 122 4.21 18.22 -1.87
C LEU A 122 3.30 17.86 -3.05
N ILE A 123 2.45 16.84 -2.90
CA ILE A 123 1.65 16.31 -4.01
C ILE A 123 0.28 17.00 -4.12
N GLN A 124 -0.36 17.36 -3.00
CA GLN A 124 -1.68 18.01 -3.02
C GLN A 124 -1.72 19.29 -3.88
N PRO A 125 -0.78 20.25 -3.78
CA PRO A 125 -0.86 21.45 -4.61
C PRO A 125 -0.77 21.13 -6.12
N ILE A 126 -0.11 20.03 -6.49
CA ILE A 126 -0.04 19.58 -7.88
C ILE A 126 -1.38 18.97 -8.29
N GLN A 127 -1.98 18.14 -7.44
CA GLN A 127 -3.31 17.57 -7.68
C GLN A 127 -4.38 18.66 -7.81
N ASP A 128 -4.33 19.69 -6.95
CA ASP A 128 -5.24 20.84 -7.00
C ASP A 128 -5.10 21.60 -8.33
N GLN A 129 -3.88 21.73 -8.86
CA GLN A 129 -3.66 22.32 -10.19
C GLN A 129 -4.28 21.48 -11.31
N VAL A 130 -4.08 20.16 -11.28
CA VAL A 130 -4.70 19.26 -12.27
C VAL A 130 -6.21 19.38 -12.19
N PHE A 131 -6.77 19.37 -10.98
CA PHE A 131 -8.20 19.47 -10.74
C PHE A 131 -8.78 20.79 -11.28
N ASN A 132 -8.09 21.92 -11.07
CA ASN A 132 -8.51 23.21 -11.62
C ASN A 132 -8.53 23.21 -13.17
N GLU A 133 -7.53 22.60 -13.82
CA GLU A 133 -7.52 22.47 -15.29
C GLU A 133 -8.61 21.49 -15.80
N VAL A 134 -8.88 20.41 -15.07
CA VAL A 134 -10.00 19.50 -15.33
C VAL A 134 -11.32 20.25 -15.29
N GLN A 135 -11.57 21.04 -14.23
CA GLN A 135 -12.78 21.84 -14.09
C GLN A 135 -12.94 22.84 -15.24
N LYS A 136 -11.87 23.56 -15.59
CA LYS A 136 -11.85 24.51 -16.69
C LYS A 136 -12.20 23.85 -18.03
N ILE A 137 -11.62 22.68 -18.33
CA ILE A 137 -11.94 21.93 -19.54
C ILE A 137 -13.37 21.39 -19.49
N GLY A 138 -13.81 20.92 -18.33
CA GLY A 138 -15.19 20.49 -18.07
C GLY A 138 -16.21 21.54 -18.45
N VAL A 139 -16.05 22.76 -17.92
CA VAL A 139 -16.93 23.90 -18.22
C VAL A 139 -16.85 24.30 -19.69
N ASN A 140 -15.64 24.46 -20.24
CA ASN A 140 -15.43 24.91 -21.62
C ASN A 140 -16.02 23.94 -22.65
N LYS A 141 -15.91 22.63 -22.41
CA LYS A 141 -16.44 21.58 -23.31
C LYS A 141 -17.84 21.12 -22.95
N LYS A 142 -18.41 21.65 -21.85
CA LYS A 142 -19.73 21.31 -21.34
C LYS A 142 -19.84 19.81 -21.06
N TYR A 143 -18.85 19.24 -20.39
CA TYR A 143 -18.97 17.88 -19.86
C TYR A 143 -19.82 17.91 -18.60
N ASP A 144 -20.75 16.95 -18.49
CA ASP A 144 -21.59 16.80 -17.31
C ASP A 144 -20.86 15.98 -16.23
N PHE A 145 -20.04 15.01 -16.67
CA PHE A 145 -19.24 14.16 -15.79
C PHE A 145 -17.84 13.94 -16.37
N ILE A 146 -16.85 13.96 -15.47
CA ILE A 146 -15.47 13.56 -15.76
C ILE A 146 -15.08 12.51 -14.73
N PHE A 147 -14.75 11.31 -15.18
CA PHE A 147 -14.35 10.21 -14.31
C PHE A 147 -12.83 10.08 -14.29
N ASP A 148 -12.27 9.82 -13.11
CA ASP A 148 -10.88 9.40 -12.98
C ASP A 148 -10.79 7.88 -13.15
N LYS A 149 -9.99 7.43 -14.10
CA LYS A 149 -9.70 6.02 -14.38
C LYS A 149 -8.73 5.43 -13.36
N SER A 150 -7.92 6.28 -12.72
CA SER A 150 -6.96 5.87 -11.68
C SER A 150 -7.64 5.65 -10.33
N ALA A 151 -8.89 6.08 -10.17
CA ALA A 151 -9.71 5.83 -8.99
C ALA A 151 -10.39 4.45 -9.03
N ASP A 152 -11.02 4.04 -7.92
CA ASP A 152 -11.70 2.73 -7.76
C ASP A 152 -12.91 2.49 -8.69
N VAL A 153 -13.16 3.38 -9.66
CA VAL A 153 -14.22 3.23 -10.65
C VAL A 153 -13.78 2.19 -11.69
N VAL A 154 -14.38 1.00 -11.62
CA VAL A 154 -14.12 -0.07 -12.59
C VAL A 154 -14.73 0.27 -13.94
N MET A 155 -13.91 0.78 -14.87
CA MET A 155 -14.29 1.03 -16.25
C MET A 155 -13.84 -0.13 -17.14
N LEU A 156 -14.79 -0.98 -17.56
CA LEU A 156 -14.49 -2.15 -18.40
C LEU A 156 -14.07 -1.80 -19.82
N TYR A 157 -14.65 -0.75 -20.39
CA TYR A 157 -14.34 -0.28 -21.73
C TYR A 157 -14.70 1.19 -21.89
N SER A 158 -13.85 1.94 -22.58
CA SER A 158 -14.15 3.29 -23.03
C SER A 158 -13.40 3.60 -24.31
N GLN A 159 -14.06 4.34 -25.21
CA GLN A 159 -13.41 4.79 -26.43
C GLN A 159 -12.44 5.93 -26.14
N LYS A 160 -11.25 5.89 -26.74
CA LYS A 160 -10.19 6.91 -26.59
C LYS A 160 -10.65 8.34 -26.87
N ARG A 161 -11.72 8.55 -27.65
CA ARG A 161 -12.30 9.88 -27.91
C ARG A 161 -12.83 10.59 -26.66
N HIS A 162 -13.14 9.85 -25.59
CA HIS A 162 -13.62 10.39 -24.32
C HIS A 162 -12.47 10.69 -23.33
N ASP A 163 -11.23 10.34 -23.69
CA ASP A 163 -10.03 10.66 -22.93
C ASP A 163 -9.66 12.13 -23.12
N ILE A 164 -9.58 12.88 -22.03
CA ILE A 164 -9.15 14.29 -22.05
C ILE A 164 -7.79 14.49 -21.35
N SER A 165 -7.08 13.43 -20.98
CA SER A 165 -5.82 13.48 -20.22
C SER A 165 -4.75 14.32 -20.92
N ASP A 166 -4.50 14.06 -22.21
CA ASP A 166 -3.56 14.85 -23.02
C ASP A 166 -3.96 16.33 -23.16
N GLN A 167 -5.26 16.64 -23.05
CA GLN A 167 -5.73 18.02 -23.13
C GLN A 167 -5.43 18.76 -21.82
N ILE A 168 -5.64 18.10 -20.69
CA ILE A 168 -5.32 18.61 -19.36
C ILE A 168 -3.82 18.81 -19.21
N LEU A 169 -3.02 17.81 -19.61
CA LEU A 169 -1.55 17.91 -19.59
C LEU A 169 -1.07 19.15 -20.34
N ARG A 170 -1.57 19.36 -21.58
CA ARG A 170 -1.26 20.55 -22.37
C ARG A 170 -1.74 21.86 -21.72
N GLY A 171 -2.84 21.82 -20.97
CA GLY A 171 -3.32 22.97 -20.19
C GLY A 171 -2.33 23.33 -19.09
N ILE A 172 -1.91 22.35 -18.29
CA ILE A 172 -0.96 22.51 -17.19
C ILE A 172 0.39 23.04 -17.69
N SER A 173 0.93 22.47 -18.78
CA SER A 173 2.20 22.92 -19.36
C SER A 173 2.13 24.35 -19.92
N ARG A 174 0.96 24.82 -20.34
CA ARG A 174 0.78 26.20 -20.84
C ARG A 174 0.73 27.22 -19.71
N THR A 175 0.15 26.85 -18.57
CA THR A 175 0.06 27.71 -17.38
C THR A 175 1.44 27.92 -16.73
N ARG A 176 2.42 27.05 -17.01
CA ARG A 176 3.82 27.12 -16.56
C ARG A 176 4.80 27.50 -17.68
N LYS A 177 4.63 28.69 -18.23
CA LYS A 177 5.59 29.46 -19.09
C LYS A 177 5.96 28.87 -20.45
N VAL A 178 6.11 29.78 -21.42
CA VAL A 178 6.95 29.62 -22.61
C VAL A 178 8.34 29.15 -22.16
N SER A 179 8.57 27.85 -22.23
CA SER A 179 9.84 27.29 -22.70
C SER A 179 9.50 26.55 -24.00
N ALA A 180 10.20 26.94 -25.06
CA ALA A 180 9.83 26.60 -26.42
C ALA A 180 9.62 25.09 -26.59
N PRO A 181 8.61 24.65 -27.38
CA PRO A 181 8.53 23.26 -27.79
C PRO A 181 9.82 22.98 -28.56
N ARG A 182 10.63 22.02 -28.10
CA ARG A 182 11.72 21.48 -28.92
C ARG A 182 11.08 21.00 -30.21
N LYS A 183 11.34 21.77 -31.28
CA LYS A 183 10.82 21.55 -32.63
C LYS A 183 10.96 20.07 -32.98
N LYS A 184 9.85 19.50 -33.47
CA LYS A 184 9.86 18.34 -34.36
C LYS A 184 10.84 18.62 -35.50
N ALA A 185 12.07 18.15 -35.36
CA ALA A 185 12.98 17.94 -36.46
C ALA A 185 13.57 16.56 -36.24
N ASN A 186 13.39 15.71 -37.24
CA ASN A 186 13.95 14.36 -37.37
C ASN A 186 13.21 13.17 -36.71
N ARG A 187 11.93 12.99 -37.08
CA ARG A 187 11.28 11.66 -37.10
C ARG A 187 10.74 11.35 -38.51
N LYS A 188 11.61 11.46 -39.52
CA LYS A 188 11.35 11.03 -40.89
C LYS A 188 12.66 10.53 -41.51
N SER A 189 13.16 9.39 -41.04
CA SER A 189 14.15 8.57 -41.79
C SER A 189 14.48 7.20 -41.12
N ARG A 190 13.58 6.62 -40.33
CA ARG A 190 13.84 5.31 -39.70
C ARG A 190 12.64 4.35 -39.67
N LEU A 191 11.60 4.64 -40.45
CA LEU A 191 10.40 3.79 -40.51
C LEU A 191 10.06 3.25 -41.91
N ASP A 192 10.88 3.51 -42.94
CA ASP A 192 10.60 3.04 -44.32
C ASP A 192 11.47 1.85 -44.77
N ASP A 193 12.34 1.30 -43.92
CA ASP A 193 13.19 0.13 -44.26
C ASP A 193 12.70 -1.18 -43.64
N PHE A 194 11.43 -1.27 -43.24
CA PHE A 194 10.87 -2.52 -42.71
C PHE A 194 9.49 -2.82 -43.28
N GLU A 195 9.34 -2.69 -44.60
CA GLU A 195 8.36 -3.50 -45.32
C GLU A 195 9.06 -4.76 -45.83
N GLY A 196 8.77 -5.88 -45.17
CA GLY A 196 9.20 -7.22 -45.54
C GLY A 196 8.29 -8.25 -44.87
N ASP A 197 7.29 -8.68 -45.64
CA ASP A 197 6.38 -9.84 -45.58
C ASP A 197 6.07 -10.59 -44.26
N PRO A 198 4.83 -11.13 -44.14
CA PRO A 198 4.32 -11.74 -42.92
C PRO A 198 4.94 -13.13 -42.70
N VAL A 199 5.54 -13.36 -41.53
CA VAL A 199 5.94 -14.69 -41.10
C VAL A 199 5.21 -15.04 -39.81
N GLU A 200 4.10 -15.77 -39.96
CA GLU A 200 3.56 -16.60 -38.89
C GLU A 200 4.62 -17.64 -38.50
N LYS A 201 5.11 -17.61 -37.25
CA LYS A 201 5.81 -18.76 -36.65
C LYS A 201 5.36 -18.96 -35.20
N ALA A 202 4.98 -20.21 -34.92
CA ALA A 202 4.62 -20.77 -33.64
C ALA A 202 5.62 -20.40 -32.51
N PRO A 203 5.19 -20.37 -31.25
CA PRO A 203 6.03 -19.95 -30.13
C PRO A 203 7.30 -20.79 -30.05
N SER A 204 8.45 -20.11 -30.08
CA SER A 204 9.78 -20.70 -29.93
C SER A 204 9.89 -21.49 -28.62
N ASP A 205 10.52 -22.67 -28.68
CA ASP A 205 10.84 -23.54 -27.55
C ASP A 205 11.53 -22.82 -26.38
N ALA A 206 12.15 -21.67 -26.62
CA ALA A 206 12.77 -20.83 -25.60
C ALA A 206 11.74 -20.16 -24.65
N LEU A 207 10.52 -19.86 -25.12
CA LEU A 207 9.47 -19.26 -24.30
C LEU A 207 8.79 -20.29 -23.39
N LEU A 208 8.58 -21.51 -23.89
CA LEU A 208 8.04 -22.63 -23.10
C LEU A 208 8.99 -23.00 -21.97
N ASN A 209 10.28 -23.15 -22.27
CA ASN A 209 11.32 -23.40 -21.27
C ASN A 209 11.41 -22.29 -20.19
N ARG A 210 11.15 -21.02 -20.56
CA ARG A 210 11.15 -19.91 -19.60
C ARG A 210 9.92 -19.91 -18.70
N GLN A 211 8.74 -20.26 -19.23
CA GLN A 211 7.51 -20.36 -18.45
C GLN A 211 7.54 -21.56 -17.49
N GLU A 212 8.11 -22.70 -17.89
CA GLU A 212 8.24 -23.86 -17.02
C GLU A 212 9.21 -23.62 -15.86
N LYS A 213 10.35 -22.96 -16.11
CA LYS A 213 11.27 -22.55 -15.04
C LYS A 213 10.62 -21.57 -14.06
N ALA A 214 9.80 -20.65 -14.55
CA ALA A 214 9.07 -19.71 -13.68
C ALA A 214 8.06 -20.44 -12.79
N LYS A 215 7.29 -21.38 -13.35
CA LYS A 215 6.33 -22.20 -12.59
C LYS A 215 7.01 -23.11 -11.56
N GLN A 216 8.16 -23.71 -11.90
CA GLN A 216 8.93 -24.53 -10.98
C GLN A 216 9.52 -23.70 -9.82
N ALA A 217 10.01 -22.49 -10.10
CA ALA A 217 10.51 -21.58 -9.08
C ALA A 217 9.40 -21.10 -8.12
N GLU A 218 8.19 -20.88 -8.64
CA GLU A 218 7.02 -20.52 -7.84
C GLU A 218 6.57 -21.68 -6.95
N ALA A 219 6.49 -22.90 -7.50
CA ALA A 219 6.17 -24.11 -6.74
C ALA A 219 7.19 -24.41 -5.62
N ALA A 220 8.49 -24.17 -5.87
CA ALA A 220 9.53 -24.33 -4.86
C ALA A 220 9.40 -23.29 -3.73
N ARG A 221 9.05 -22.03 -4.07
CA ARG A 221 8.79 -20.98 -3.07
C ARG A 221 7.59 -21.31 -2.19
N VAL A 222 6.48 -21.76 -2.78
CA VAL A 222 5.27 -22.13 -2.01
C VAL A 222 5.56 -23.26 -1.03
N LYS A 223 6.23 -24.35 -1.47
CA LYS A 223 6.62 -25.44 -0.58
C LYS A 223 7.51 -24.97 0.58
N SER A 224 8.50 -24.11 0.31
CA SER A 224 9.37 -23.58 1.35
C SER A 224 8.65 -22.69 2.38
N VAL A 225 7.59 -21.99 1.96
CA VAL A 225 6.77 -21.15 2.85
C VAL A 225 5.88 -22.00 3.74
N ASP A 226 5.29 -23.07 3.18
CA ASP A 226 4.41 -23.96 3.94
C ASP A 226 5.19 -24.84 4.94
N GLU A 227 6.40 -25.28 4.58
CA GLU A 227 7.33 -25.95 5.50
C GLU A 227 7.71 -25.04 6.68
N ARG A 228 8.07 -23.77 6.40
CA ARG A 228 8.37 -22.77 7.45
C ARG A 228 7.17 -22.50 8.37
N ARG A 229 5.94 -22.46 7.81
CA ARG A 229 4.72 -22.31 8.61
C ARG A 229 4.47 -23.54 9.51
N ALA A 230 4.68 -24.74 8.99
CA ALA A 230 4.52 -25.98 9.75
C ALA A 230 5.54 -26.09 10.90
N GLU A 231 6.80 -25.71 10.67
CA GLU A 231 7.82 -25.64 11.73
C GLU A 231 7.47 -24.64 12.82
N GLN A 232 6.98 -23.44 12.44
CA GLN A 232 6.54 -22.43 13.41
C GLN A 232 5.35 -22.90 14.27
N LEU A 233 4.42 -23.67 13.69
CA LEU A 233 3.29 -24.24 14.43
C LEU A 233 3.75 -25.31 15.43
N LYS A 234 4.65 -26.22 15.01
CA LYS A 234 5.24 -27.22 15.92
C LYS A 234 5.98 -26.57 17.09
N LEU A 235 6.79 -25.55 16.79
CA LEU A 235 7.51 -24.79 17.83
C LEU A 235 6.56 -24.11 18.81
N ARG A 236 5.40 -23.62 18.35
CA ARG A 236 4.36 -23.03 19.22
C ARG A 236 3.70 -24.08 20.10
N GLU A 237 3.40 -25.26 19.57
CA GLU A 237 2.80 -26.36 20.33
C GLU A 237 3.77 -26.89 21.41
N GLU A 238 5.05 -27.03 21.09
CA GLU A 238 6.09 -27.41 22.05
C GLU A 238 6.23 -26.38 23.17
N ARG A 239 6.24 -25.08 22.82
CA ARG A 239 6.26 -23.99 23.81
C ARG A 239 5.02 -24.02 24.71
N LYS A 240 3.84 -24.29 24.17
CA LYS A 240 2.59 -24.40 24.93
C LYS A 240 2.64 -25.57 25.92
N LYS A 241 3.08 -26.75 25.47
CA LYS A 241 3.25 -27.93 26.33
C LYS A 241 4.30 -27.72 27.42
N ALA A 242 5.42 -27.08 27.09
CA ALA A 242 6.46 -26.74 28.07
C ALA A 242 5.94 -25.74 29.14
N TYR A 243 5.11 -24.78 28.74
CA TYR A 243 4.47 -23.83 29.65
C TYR A 243 3.46 -24.52 30.57
N GLU A 244 2.61 -25.39 30.03
CA GLU A 244 1.65 -26.17 30.82
C GLU A 244 2.35 -27.08 31.84
N ALA A 245 3.44 -27.76 31.44
CA ALA A 245 4.24 -28.58 32.34
C ALA A 245 4.96 -27.77 33.44
N ARG A 246 5.41 -26.55 33.14
CA ARG A 246 5.96 -25.64 34.16
C ARG A 246 4.88 -25.18 35.14
N ARG A 247 3.68 -24.88 34.63
CA ARG A 247 2.54 -24.46 35.43
C ARG A 247 2.09 -25.56 36.40
N THR A 248 2.02 -26.82 35.94
CA THR A 248 1.64 -27.95 36.81
C THR A 248 2.68 -28.18 37.89
N LYS A 249 3.98 -28.19 37.56
CA LYS A 249 5.06 -28.32 38.56
C LYS A 249 5.01 -27.23 39.63
N LEU A 250 4.73 -25.99 39.25
CA LEU A 250 4.59 -24.88 40.21
C LEU A 250 3.37 -25.03 41.12
N LEU A 251 2.27 -25.58 40.62
CA LEU A 251 1.09 -25.84 41.43
C LEU A 251 1.34 -26.99 42.42
N GLU A 252 1.96 -28.08 41.96
CA GLU A 252 2.36 -29.21 42.81
C GLU A 252 3.36 -28.77 43.89
N GLU A 253 4.36 -27.95 43.54
CA GLU A 253 5.32 -27.41 44.51
C GLU A 253 4.62 -26.50 45.55
N ARG A 254 3.66 -25.68 45.13
CA ARG A 254 2.87 -24.83 46.04
C ARG A 254 2.00 -25.66 46.98
N GLU A 255 1.40 -26.74 46.48
CA GLU A 255 0.61 -27.66 47.30
C GLU A 255 1.49 -28.44 48.26
N ALA A 256 2.65 -28.92 47.82
CA ALA A 256 3.64 -29.57 48.68
C ALA A 256 4.15 -28.63 49.78
N ARG A 257 4.46 -27.37 49.45
CA ARG A 257 4.84 -26.34 50.45
C ARG A 257 3.71 -26.04 51.43
N LYS A 258 2.45 -25.99 50.97
CA LYS A 258 1.29 -25.80 51.87
C LYS A 258 1.10 -27.00 52.80
N ASN A 259 1.26 -28.21 52.29
CA ASN A 259 1.12 -29.44 53.09
C ASN A 259 2.28 -29.60 54.09
N ALA A 260 3.52 -29.25 53.69
CA ALA A 260 4.67 -29.22 54.60
C ALA A 260 4.45 -28.23 55.76
N LYS A 261 4.02 -26.99 55.46
CA LYS A 261 3.70 -25.99 56.50
C LYS A 261 2.57 -26.43 57.45
N LYS A 262 1.55 -27.12 56.93
CA LYS A 262 0.47 -27.68 57.77
C LYS A 262 0.97 -28.83 58.67
N ASN A 263 1.88 -29.66 58.18
CA ASN A 263 2.47 -30.74 58.97
C ASN A 263 3.50 -30.23 60.00
N GLU A 264 4.24 -29.17 59.68
CA GLU A 264 5.12 -28.48 60.63
C GLU A 264 4.31 -27.82 61.76
N GLY A 265 3.23 -27.09 61.43
CA GLY A 265 2.33 -26.50 62.44
C GLY A 265 1.72 -27.55 63.37
N LYS A 266 1.29 -28.70 62.83
CA LYS A 266 0.79 -29.81 63.66
C LYS A 266 1.86 -30.45 64.55
N LYS A 267 3.14 -30.43 64.17
CA LYS A 267 4.22 -30.96 65.01
C LYS A 267 4.58 -30.00 66.14
N THR A 268 4.60 -28.69 65.86
CA THR A 268 4.82 -27.66 66.90
C THR A 268 3.69 -27.65 67.92
N ASP A 269 2.43 -27.83 67.49
CA ASP A 269 1.28 -27.90 68.40
C ASP A 269 1.34 -29.16 69.31
N ILE A 270 1.88 -30.28 68.84
CA ILE A 270 2.02 -31.53 69.63
C ILE A 270 3.25 -31.49 70.58
N GLU A 271 4.28 -30.71 70.26
CA GLU A 271 5.44 -30.51 71.14
C GLU A 271 5.14 -29.48 72.25
N GLU A 272 4.34 -28.44 71.99
CA GLU A 272 3.90 -27.49 73.03
C GLU A 272 2.93 -28.12 74.05
N ASP A 273 2.08 -29.06 73.63
CA ASP A 273 1.15 -29.80 74.51
C ASP A 273 1.84 -30.86 75.40
N ASN A 274 3.10 -31.22 75.14
CA ASN A 274 3.87 -32.21 75.94
C ASN A 274 4.82 -31.58 76.98
N VAL A 275 4.86 -30.24 77.10
CA VAL A 275 5.77 -29.51 78.00
C VAL A 275 5.03 -28.81 79.16
N ASN A 276 3.70 -28.97 79.26
CA ASN A 276 2.88 -28.59 80.44
C ASN A 276 2.37 -29.82 81.18
#